data_AF-A0A958IRC2-F1
#
_entry.id   AF-A0A958IRC2-F1
#
_cell.length_a   1.000
_cell.length_b   1.000
_cell.length_c   1.000
_cell.angle_alpha   90.00
_cell.angle_beta   90.00
_cell.angle_gamma   90.00
#
_symmetry.space_group_name_H-M   'P 1'
#
loop_
_entity.id
_entity.type
_entity.pdbx_description
1 polymer ?
#
loop_
_entity_poly.entity_id
_entity_poly.type
_entity_poly.pdbx_seq_one_letter_code
_entity_poly.pdbx_strand_id
1 'polypeptide(L)'
;MEKCVKLTGREDHGITLATVNLLTKNYRRHAGADADWGGFIGKAALESLMAPEAAVGIRYYYGIDAAGARRLILVGVDENRNDLLKGAALKLTLREPHHRYGRVLTSEADHTVIPADAAQMTLRYRRSAAEGAVIGGYFGKAALKKLLAQPECIGARYYFGQEDDGKPVIVLLGVDIVGRDLLEGVLLDLSMLCPPYCADLNLLNSAERLSFPEEAEAADCWKRSA
;
A
#
# COMPACT_ATOMS: atom_id res chain seq x y z
N MET A 1 11.03 -27.05 -2.91
CA MET A 1 9.64 -26.71 -2.54
C MET A 1 9.70 -25.68 -1.43
N GLU A 2 9.71 -24.39 -1.76
CA GLU A 2 9.49 -23.35 -0.75
C GLU A 2 8.03 -23.45 -0.29
N LYS A 3 7.82 -23.63 1.02
CA LYS A 3 6.49 -23.65 1.62
C LYS A 3 5.82 -22.30 1.35
N CYS A 4 4.55 -22.32 0.94
CA CYS A 4 3.71 -21.14 0.85
C CYS A 4 3.73 -20.39 2.20
N VAL A 5 4.35 -19.22 2.24
CA VAL A 5 4.46 -18.40 3.47
C VAL A 5 3.10 -17.79 3.76
N LYS A 6 2.44 -18.27 4.83
CA LYS A 6 1.19 -17.68 5.33
C LYS A 6 1.45 -16.32 5.97
N LEU A 7 0.50 -15.41 5.79
CA LEU A 7 0.49 -14.13 6.49
C LEU A 7 -0.11 -14.32 7.88
N THR A 8 0.58 -13.79 8.88
CA THR A 8 0.16 -13.88 10.29
C THR A 8 -0.49 -12.59 10.77
N GLY A 9 -0.26 -11.48 10.08
CA GLY A 9 -0.61 -10.14 10.51
C GLY A 9 0.23 -9.61 11.66
N ARG A 10 1.27 -10.35 12.08
CA ARG A 10 2.21 -10.00 13.15
C ARG A 10 3.61 -9.66 12.63
N GLU A 11 3.77 -9.57 11.31
CA GLU A 11 5.00 -9.16 10.65
C GLU A 11 5.45 -7.81 11.23
N ASP A 12 6.71 -7.75 11.66
CA ASP A 12 7.29 -6.52 12.16
C ASP A 12 7.76 -5.68 10.97
N HIS A 13 7.20 -4.48 10.88
CA HIS A 13 7.54 -3.49 9.86
C HIS A 13 8.22 -2.27 10.49
N GLY A 14 8.53 -2.30 11.78
CA GLY A 14 9.13 -1.16 12.48
C GLY A 14 10.51 -0.80 11.93
N ILE A 15 10.73 0.49 11.67
CA ILE A 15 12.05 1.02 11.32
C ILE A 15 12.40 2.26 12.14
N THR A 16 13.67 2.67 12.08
CA THR A 16 14.16 3.86 12.79
C THR A 16 13.98 5.13 11.96
N LEU A 17 13.95 6.29 12.62
CA LEU A 17 13.95 7.59 11.94
C LEU A 17 15.18 7.80 11.05
N ALA A 18 16.34 7.27 11.45
CA ALA A 18 17.54 7.31 10.63
C ALA A 18 17.35 6.54 9.31
N THR A 19 16.70 5.37 9.37
CA THR A 19 16.34 4.57 8.19
C THR A 19 15.34 5.32 7.31
N VAL A 20 14.28 5.91 7.89
CA VAL A 20 13.31 6.74 7.14
C VAL A 20 14.03 7.86 6.38
N ASN A 21 14.91 8.59 7.06
CA ASN A 21 15.65 9.69 6.46
C ASN A 21 16.56 9.24 5.32
N LEU A 22 17.21 8.09 5.46
CA LEU A 22 18.04 7.52 4.41
C LEU A 22 17.22 7.19 3.16
N LEU A 23 16.17 6.39 3.31
CA LEU A 23 15.35 5.90 2.20
C LEU A 23 14.66 7.02 1.43
N THR A 24 14.06 7.97 2.15
CA THR A 24 13.38 9.11 1.53
C THR A 24 14.36 10.07 0.86
N LYS A 25 15.57 10.24 1.41
CA LYS A 25 16.64 11.03 0.78
C LYS A 25 17.17 10.37 -0.48
N ASN A 26 17.37 9.05 -0.46
CA ASN A 26 17.77 8.28 -1.63
C ASN A 26 16.74 8.43 -2.75
N TYR A 27 15.45 8.30 -2.44
CA TYR A 27 14.38 8.54 -3.40
C TYR A 27 14.46 9.95 -4.00
N ARG A 28 14.49 10.99 -3.15
CA ARG A 28 14.49 12.40 -3.59
C ARG A 28 15.70 12.78 -4.45
N ARG A 29 16.83 12.09 -4.30
CA ARG A 29 18.03 12.31 -5.13
C ARG A 29 17.87 11.82 -6.56
N HIS A 30 17.06 10.78 -6.76
CA HIS A 30 16.85 10.15 -8.07
C HIS A 30 15.48 10.50 -8.67
N ALA A 31 14.58 11.05 -7.86
CA ALA A 31 13.27 11.52 -8.30
C ALA A 31 13.40 12.81 -9.12
N GLY A 32 12.64 12.90 -10.22
CA GLY A 32 12.54 14.13 -11.01
C GLY A 32 11.91 15.30 -10.23
N ALA A 33 12.09 16.53 -10.72
CA ALA A 33 11.62 17.74 -10.05
C ALA A 33 10.11 17.75 -9.76
N ASP A 34 9.31 17.08 -10.59
CA ASP A 34 7.86 17.00 -10.48
C ASP A 34 7.36 15.69 -9.83
N ALA A 35 8.28 14.87 -9.31
CA ALA A 35 7.93 13.58 -8.72
C ALA A 35 7.09 13.76 -7.45
N ASP A 36 6.05 12.93 -7.32
CA ASP A 36 5.27 12.86 -6.09
C ASP A 36 6.11 12.27 -4.96
N TRP A 37 6.06 12.85 -3.76
CA TRP A 37 6.87 12.41 -2.63
C TRP A 37 6.11 11.48 -1.69
N GLY A 38 4.78 11.46 -1.78
CA GLY A 38 3.95 10.72 -0.84
C GLY A 38 2.51 11.15 -0.83
N GLY A 39 1.80 10.80 0.23
CA GLY A 39 0.42 11.20 0.41
C GLY A 39 -0.17 10.68 1.70
N PHE A 40 -1.49 10.74 1.80
CA PHE A 40 -2.23 10.49 3.03
C PHE A 40 -3.31 9.44 2.87
N ILE A 41 -3.55 8.71 3.95
CA ILE A 41 -4.66 7.79 4.16
C ILE A 41 -5.23 8.02 5.57
N GLY A 42 -6.51 8.36 5.65
CA GLY A 42 -7.22 8.59 6.90
C GLY A 42 -7.31 7.33 7.75
N LYS A 43 -7.31 7.50 9.07
CA LYS A 43 -7.38 6.39 10.03
C LYS A 43 -8.61 5.52 9.82
N ALA A 44 -9.79 6.11 9.60
CA ALA A 44 -11.02 5.34 9.37
C ALA A 44 -10.94 4.50 8.09
N ALA A 45 -10.27 5.01 7.04
CA ALA A 45 -10.05 4.25 5.81
C ALA A 45 -9.14 3.03 6.05
N LEU A 46 -8.04 3.19 6.78
CA LEU A 46 -7.16 2.07 7.14
C LEU A 46 -7.87 1.05 8.05
N GLU A 47 -8.61 1.53 9.05
CA GLU A 47 -9.41 0.69 9.94
C GLU A 47 -10.46 -0.10 9.16
N SER A 48 -11.13 0.53 8.18
CA SER A 48 -12.12 -0.15 7.33
C SER A 48 -11.53 -1.31 6.51
N LEU A 49 -10.28 -1.17 6.03
CA LEU A 49 -9.58 -2.24 5.31
C LEU A 49 -9.16 -3.40 6.23
N MET A 50 -8.96 -3.12 7.52
CA MET A 50 -8.62 -4.10 8.55
C MET A 50 -9.83 -4.65 9.30
N ALA A 51 -11.03 -4.09 9.07
CA ALA A 51 -12.26 -4.44 9.77
C ALA A 51 -12.73 -5.89 9.50
N PRO A 52 -12.64 -6.44 8.27
CA PRO A 52 -13.02 -7.82 8.04
C PRO A 52 -12.26 -8.79 8.97
N GLU A 53 -12.95 -9.78 9.52
CA GLU A 53 -12.34 -10.75 10.45
C GLU A 53 -11.18 -11.51 9.80
N ALA A 54 -11.35 -11.88 8.52
CA ALA A 54 -10.32 -12.53 7.73
C ALA A 54 -9.12 -11.64 7.42
N ALA A 55 -9.22 -10.31 7.58
CA ALA A 55 -8.13 -9.40 7.25
C ALA A 55 -6.99 -9.53 8.28
N VAL A 56 -5.83 -9.98 7.80
CA VAL A 56 -4.57 -10.05 8.57
C VAL A 56 -3.67 -8.86 8.26
N GLY A 57 -3.98 -8.02 7.28
CA GLY A 57 -3.24 -6.79 6.99
C GLY A 57 -3.77 -6.06 5.75
N ILE A 58 -2.95 -5.15 5.22
CA ILE A 58 -3.27 -4.37 4.03
C ILE A 58 -2.16 -4.57 2.99
N ARG A 59 -2.55 -4.77 1.74
CA ARG A 59 -1.66 -4.69 0.58
C ARG A 59 -1.87 -3.37 -0.14
N TYR A 60 -0.78 -2.75 -0.56
CA TYR A 60 -0.80 -1.67 -1.53
C TYR A 60 -0.33 -2.16 -2.89
N TYR A 61 -0.89 -1.56 -3.93
CA TYR A 61 -0.41 -1.66 -5.31
C TYR A 61 -0.03 -0.27 -5.79
N TYR A 62 1.09 -0.19 -6.51
CA TYR A 62 1.39 1.01 -7.28
C TYR A 62 0.44 1.11 -8.47
N GLY A 63 -0.12 2.31 -8.66
CA GLY A 63 -0.94 2.65 -9.81
C GLY A 63 -0.53 3.98 -10.43
N ILE A 64 -0.94 4.20 -11.68
CA ILE A 64 -0.80 5.47 -12.38
C ILE A 64 -2.20 5.95 -12.77
N ASP A 65 -2.60 7.11 -12.26
CA ASP A 65 -3.91 7.69 -12.58
C ASP A 65 -3.97 8.27 -14.01
N ALA A 66 -5.12 8.81 -14.42
CA ALA A 66 -5.30 9.36 -15.77
C ALA A 66 -4.46 10.61 -16.05
N ALA A 67 -3.98 11.30 -15.01
CA ALA A 67 -3.08 12.43 -15.13
C ALA A 67 -1.60 12.00 -15.13
N GLY A 68 -1.31 10.70 -15.06
CA GLY A 68 0.05 10.17 -14.99
C GLY A 68 0.65 10.20 -13.58
N ALA A 69 -0.11 10.57 -12.55
CA ALA A 69 0.40 10.63 -11.19
C ALA A 69 0.42 9.23 -10.56
N ARG A 70 1.50 8.94 -9.84
CA ARG A 70 1.66 7.68 -9.09
C ARG A 70 0.74 7.69 -7.87
N ARG A 71 0.00 6.61 -7.67
CA ARG A 71 -0.93 6.40 -6.55
C ARG A 71 -0.68 5.06 -5.88
N LEU A 72 -1.14 4.94 -4.63
CA LEU A 72 -1.27 3.63 -3.98
C LEU A 72 -2.74 3.23 -3.92
N ILE A 73 -3.03 2.02 -4.38
CA ILE A 73 -4.33 1.36 -4.24
C ILE A 73 -4.19 0.37 -3.08
N LEU A 74 -5.04 0.47 -2.07
CA LEU A 74 -4.99 -0.32 -0.85
C LEU A 74 -6.17 -1.29 -0.79
N VAL A 75 -5.89 -2.51 -0.32
CA VAL A 75 -6.86 -3.60 -0.16
C VAL A 75 -6.52 -4.44 1.08
N GLY A 76 -7.55 -4.95 1.78
CA GLY A 76 -7.35 -5.90 2.87
C GLY A 76 -6.85 -7.25 2.33
N VAL A 77 -6.12 -8.01 3.15
CA VAL A 77 -5.55 -9.31 2.75
C VAL A 77 -5.85 -10.37 3.80
N ASP A 78 -6.15 -11.59 3.36
CA ASP A 78 -6.31 -12.75 4.25
C ASP A 78 -4.99 -13.49 4.56
N GLU A 79 -5.04 -14.48 5.45
CA GLU A 79 -3.88 -15.30 5.82
C GLU A 79 -3.25 -16.08 4.65
N ASN A 80 -4.02 -16.30 3.59
CA ASN A 80 -3.61 -17.02 2.37
C ASN A 80 -3.03 -16.08 1.31
N ARG A 81 -2.88 -14.78 1.61
CA ARG A 81 -2.40 -13.70 0.73
C ARG A 81 -3.42 -13.21 -0.31
N ASN A 82 -4.67 -13.65 -0.23
CA ASN A 82 -5.71 -13.20 -1.15
C ASN A 82 -6.15 -11.78 -0.81
N ASP A 83 -6.35 -10.98 -1.85
CA ASP A 83 -6.91 -9.65 -1.70
C ASP A 83 -8.42 -9.75 -1.45
N LEU A 84 -8.90 -9.10 -0.40
CA LEU A 84 -10.30 -9.05 0.01
C LEU A 84 -11.07 -8.06 -0.87
N LEU A 85 -11.27 -8.40 -2.14
CA LEU A 85 -11.96 -7.53 -3.13
C LEU A 85 -13.49 -7.54 -2.99
N LYS A 86 -14.06 -8.53 -2.30
CA LYS A 86 -15.51 -8.65 -2.06
C LYS A 86 -15.87 -7.93 -0.75
N GLY A 87 -16.76 -6.95 -0.82
CA GLY A 87 -17.29 -6.25 0.36
C GLY A 87 -16.35 -5.22 1.02
N ALA A 88 -15.07 -5.16 0.64
CA ALA A 88 -14.15 -4.12 1.10
C ALA A 88 -14.02 -2.99 0.06
N ALA A 89 -14.21 -1.75 0.49
CA ALA A 89 -13.94 -0.59 -0.34
C ALA A 89 -12.43 -0.47 -0.56
N LEU A 90 -11.99 -0.54 -1.82
CA LEU A 90 -10.61 -0.19 -2.17
C LEU A 90 -10.35 1.25 -1.77
N LYS A 91 -9.15 1.50 -1.21
CA LYS A 91 -8.76 2.84 -0.80
C LYS A 91 -7.63 3.37 -1.67
N LEU A 92 -7.82 4.54 -2.25
CA LEU A 92 -6.84 5.30 -2.98
C LEU A 92 -6.23 6.35 -2.06
N THR A 93 -4.90 6.46 -2.09
CA THR A 93 -4.24 7.49 -1.34
C THR A 93 -4.50 8.89 -1.91
N LEU A 94 -4.73 9.84 -1.02
CA LEU A 94 -4.84 11.24 -1.41
C LEU A 94 -3.43 11.78 -1.57
N ARG A 95 -3.16 12.35 -2.76
CA ARG A 95 -1.97 13.16 -2.96
C ARG A 95 -2.09 14.36 -2.04
N GLU A 96 -1.14 14.52 -1.15
CA GLU A 96 -1.08 15.76 -0.40
C GLU A 96 -0.51 16.84 -1.32
N PRO A 97 -1.22 17.98 -1.50
CA PRO A 97 -0.57 19.11 -2.13
C PRO A 97 0.60 19.52 -1.23
N HIS A 98 1.76 19.77 -1.83
CA HIS A 98 2.87 20.42 -1.15
C HIS A 98 2.37 21.71 -0.48
N HIS A 99 2.08 21.64 0.82
CA HIS A 99 2.03 22.73 1.78
C HIS A 99 1.49 24.10 1.32
N ARG A 100 0.43 24.17 0.50
CA ARG A 100 -0.07 25.49 0.03
C ARG A 100 -1.51 25.89 0.32
N TYR A 101 -2.46 24.99 0.58
CA TYR A 101 -3.82 25.46 0.88
C TYR A 101 -4.63 24.49 1.75
N GLY A 102 -4.69 24.77 3.05
CA GLY A 102 -5.91 24.77 3.87
C GLY A 102 -6.82 23.53 3.95
N ARG A 103 -6.48 22.37 3.39
CA ARG A 103 -7.25 21.13 3.66
C ARG A 103 -6.82 20.57 5.01
N VAL A 104 -7.74 20.62 5.97
CA VAL A 104 -7.65 19.84 7.21
C VAL A 104 -7.64 18.38 6.80
N LEU A 105 -6.55 17.67 7.11
CA LEU A 105 -6.51 16.21 7.03
C LEU A 105 -7.48 15.70 8.10
N THR A 106 -8.41 14.84 7.72
CA THR A 106 -9.38 14.26 8.65
C THR A 106 -9.26 12.74 8.62
N SER A 107 -9.63 12.10 9.74
CA SER A 107 -9.74 10.64 9.79
C SER A 107 -10.74 10.09 8.77
N GLU A 108 -11.77 10.88 8.45
CA GLU A 108 -12.92 10.54 7.60
C GLU A 108 -12.76 10.98 6.13
N ALA A 109 -11.55 11.34 5.70
CA ALA A 109 -11.32 11.69 4.30
C ALA A 109 -11.79 10.54 3.38
N ASP A 110 -12.57 10.85 2.34
CA ASP A 110 -13.03 9.81 1.42
C ASP A 110 -11.85 9.34 0.56
N HIS A 111 -11.48 8.09 0.78
CA HIS A 111 -10.42 7.39 0.06
C HIS A 111 -10.98 6.37 -0.92
N THR A 112 -12.28 6.28 -1.11
CA THR A 112 -12.88 5.18 -1.88
C THR A 112 -12.55 5.28 -3.37
N VAL A 113 -12.14 4.16 -3.97
CA VAL A 113 -11.95 4.04 -5.42
C VAL A 113 -12.74 2.86 -5.96
N ILE A 114 -13.33 3.02 -7.14
CA ILE A 114 -14.06 1.94 -7.78
C ILE A 114 -13.10 0.87 -8.33
N PRO A 115 -13.43 -0.43 -8.23
CA PRO A 115 -12.53 -1.51 -8.66
C PRO A 115 -12.04 -1.40 -10.11
N ALA A 116 -12.90 -0.96 -11.03
CA ALA A 116 -12.52 -0.80 -12.43
C ALA A 116 -11.42 0.26 -12.63
N ASP A 117 -11.49 1.38 -11.90
CA ASP A 117 -10.48 2.44 -11.99
C ASP A 117 -9.17 1.99 -11.35
N ALA A 118 -9.24 1.33 -10.19
CA ALA A 118 -8.08 0.75 -9.53
C ALA A 118 -7.36 -0.27 -10.44
N ALA A 119 -8.10 -1.12 -11.14
CA ALA A 119 -7.56 -2.07 -12.11
C ALA A 119 -6.80 -1.35 -13.24
N GLN A 120 -7.39 -0.28 -13.80
CA GLN A 120 -6.75 0.51 -14.85
C GLN A 120 -5.48 1.20 -14.35
N MET A 121 -5.50 1.76 -13.14
CA MET A 121 -4.35 2.42 -12.55
C MET A 121 -3.18 1.45 -12.36
N THR A 122 -3.44 0.28 -11.77
CA THR A 122 -2.41 -0.74 -11.53
C THR A 122 -1.89 -1.35 -12.84
N LEU A 123 -2.76 -1.53 -13.85
CA LEU A 123 -2.37 -1.98 -15.17
C LEU A 123 -1.42 -0.99 -15.86
N ARG A 124 -1.72 0.32 -15.80
CA ARG A 124 -0.84 1.36 -16.36
C ARG A 124 0.53 1.32 -15.71
N TYR A 125 0.59 1.20 -14.38
CA TYR A 125 1.86 1.06 -13.67
C TYR A 125 2.64 -0.15 -14.18
N ARG A 126 2.04 -1.34 -14.19
CA ARG A 126 2.69 -2.58 -14.66
C ARG A 126 3.23 -2.48 -16.09
N ARG A 127 2.49 -1.83 -16.99
CA ARG A 127 2.92 -1.64 -18.39
C ARG A 127 4.09 -0.67 -18.54
N SER A 128 4.22 0.28 -17.61
CA SER A 128 5.32 1.27 -17.62
C SER A 128 6.56 0.81 -16.85
N ALA A 129 6.41 -0.18 -15.95
CA ALA A 129 7.47 -0.64 -15.09
C ALA A 129 8.38 -1.67 -15.81
N ALA A 130 9.65 -1.70 -15.43
CA ALA A 130 10.59 -2.72 -15.90
C ALA A 130 10.15 -4.13 -15.45
N GLU A 131 10.59 -5.15 -16.17
CA GLU A 131 10.38 -6.54 -15.78
C GLU A 131 10.97 -6.81 -14.38
N GLY A 132 10.22 -7.52 -13.53
CA GLY A 132 10.61 -7.79 -12.14
C GLY A 132 10.49 -6.59 -11.19
N ALA A 133 10.01 -5.43 -11.66
CA ALA A 133 9.77 -4.28 -10.80
C ALA A 133 8.76 -4.58 -9.69
N VAL A 134 8.95 -3.93 -8.54
CA VAL A 134 8.01 -3.99 -7.43
C VAL A 134 6.67 -3.36 -7.87
N ILE A 135 5.59 -4.14 -7.77
CA ILE A 135 4.23 -3.72 -8.12
C ILE A 135 3.38 -3.38 -6.89
N GLY A 136 3.84 -3.76 -5.70
CA GLY A 136 3.12 -3.51 -4.45
C GLY A 136 3.86 -4.07 -3.24
N GLY A 137 3.20 -4.02 -2.09
CA GLY A 137 3.73 -4.57 -0.85
C GLY A 137 2.65 -4.74 0.21
N TYR A 138 2.98 -5.46 1.28
CA TYR A 138 2.06 -5.79 2.37
C TYR A 138 2.53 -5.25 3.73
N PHE A 139 1.58 -4.71 4.51
CA PHE A 139 1.76 -4.35 5.92
C PHE A 139 0.84 -5.18 6.82
N GLY A 140 1.41 -5.79 7.86
CA GLY A 140 0.70 -6.55 8.88
C GLY A 140 -0.26 -5.70 9.70
N LYS A 141 -1.44 -6.26 10.02
CA LYS A 141 -2.50 -5.59 10.81
C LYS A 141 -2.01 -5.17 12.19
N ALA A 142 -1.15 -5.94 12.85
CA ALA A 142 -0.60 -5.57 14.15
C ALA A 142 0.28 -4.33 14.07
N ALA A 143 1.14 -4.22 13.05
CA ALA A 143 1.99 -3.05 12.85
C ALA A 143 1.15 -1.80 12.53
N LEU A 144 0.17 -1.92 11.63
CA LEU A 144 -0.76 -0.83 11.30
C LEU A 144 -1.57 -0.36 12.51
N LYS A 145 -2.07 -1.28 13.34
CA LYS A 145 -2.77 -0.93 14.58
C LYS A 145 -1.87 -0.18 15.55
N LYS A 146 -0.60 -0.59 15.71
CA LYS A 146 0.37 0.14 16.53
C LYS A 146 0.61 1.55 16.00
N LEU A 147 0.74 1.70 14.69
CA LEU A 147 0.89 3.01 14.04
C LEU A 147 -0.30 3.94 14.33
N LEU A 148 -1.53 3.43 14.19
CA LEU A 148 -2.76 4.21 14.37
C LEU A 148 -3.15 4.43 15.84
N ALA A 149 -2.56 3.68 16.76
CA ALA A 149 -2.77 3.82 18.20
C ALA A 149 -1.87 4.91 18.83
N GLN A 150 -0.97 5.52 18.06
CA GLN A 150 -0.18 6.65 18.52
C GLN A 150 -1.09 7.80 18.98
N PRO A 151 -0.74 8.51 20.07
CA PRO A 151 -1.50 9.67 20.51
C PRO A 151 -1.69 10.68 19.38
N GLU A 152 -2.89 11.27 19.29
CA GLU A 152 -3.25 12.29 18.30
C GLU A 152 -3.20 11.86 16.82
N CYS A 153 -2.95 10.58 16.55
CA CYS A 153 -2.87 10.04 15.19
C CYS A 153 -4.25 9.99 14.51
N ILE A 154 -4.41 10.77 13.44
CA ILE A 154 -5.64 10.86 12.63
C ILE A 154 -5.57 10.04 11.33
N GLY A 155 -4.40 9.48 11.02
CA GLY A 155 -4.16 8.71 9.80
C GLY A 155 -2.69 8.43 9.59
N ALA A 156 -2.36 7.87 8.43
CA ALA A 156 -0.99 7.61 8.04
C ALA A 156 -0.61 8.45 6.82
N ARG A 157 0.63 8.95 6.85
CA ARG A 157 1.30 9.46 5.67
C ARG A 157 2.22 8.39 5.14
N TYR A 158 2.24 8.23 3.82
CA TYR A 158 3.25 7.44 3.15
C TYR A 158 4.24 8.33 2.42
N TYR A 159 5.49 7.88 2.37
CA TYR A 159 6.54 8.46 1.54
C TYR A 159 7.10 7.40 0.61
N PHE A 160 7.39 7.80 -0.63
CA PHE A 160 8.24 6.98 -1.49
C PHE A 160 9.67 7.03 -0.98
N GLY A 161 10.26 5.85 -0.79
CA GLY A 161 11.66 5.64 -0.44
C GLY A 161 12.36 4.81 -1.49
N GLN A 162 13.69 4.75 -1.39
CA GLN A 162 14.52 3.95 -2.28
C GLN A 162 15.68 3.34 -1.49
N GLU A 163 15.87 2.04 -1.60
CA GLU A 163 17.05 1.33 -1.08
C GLU A 163 18.30 1.73 -1.89
N ASP A 164 19.49 1.43 -1.36
CA ASP A 164 20.77 1.79 -1.99
C ASP A 164 20.96 1.12 -3.37
N ASP A 165 20.32 -0.02 -3.60
CA ASP A 165 20.33 -0.75 -4.87
C ASP A 165 19.30 -0.21 -5.90
N GLY A 166 18.53 0.82 -5.54
CA GLY A 166 17.52 1.42 -6.39
C GLY A 166 16.11 0.88 -6.22
N LYS A 167 15.90 -0.11 -5.34
CA LYS A 167 14.60 -0.71 -5.13
C LYS A 167 13.63 0.25 -4.45
N PRO A 168 12.40 0.44 -4.98
CA PRO A 168 11.43 1.35 -4.38
C PRO A 168 10.79 0.74 -3.13
N VAL A 169 10.70 1.53 -2.07
CA VAL A 169 10.04 1.17 -0.80
C VAL A 169 9.00 2.21 -0.40
N ILE A 170 8.11 1.84 0.52
CA ILE A 170 7.10 2.73 1.08
C ILE A 170 7.31 2.83 2.58
N VAL A 171 7.57 4.05 3.04
CA VAL A 171 7.60 4.38 4.47
C VAL A 171 6.22 4.87 4.88
N LEU A 172 5.70 4.39 6.01
CA LEU A 172 4.49 4.89 6.67
C LEU A 172 4.81 5.51 8.03
N LEU A 173 4.15 6.62 8.35
CA LEU A 173 4.20 7.24 9.66
C LEU A 173 2.84 7.83 10.04
N GLY A 174 2.62 8.08 11.34
CA GLY A 174 1.40 8.68 11.84
C GLY A 174 1.36 10.18 11.57
N VAL A 175 0.16 10.74 11.41
CA VAL A 175 -0.04 12.19 11.20
C VAL A 175 -1.01 12.71 12.24
N ASP A 176 -0.72 13.89 12.79
CA ASP A 176 -1.60 14.58 13.74
C ASP A 176 -2.68 15.45 13.05
N ILE A 177 -3.60 16.02 13.83
CA ILE A 177 -4.71 16.83 13.31
C ILE A 177 -4.28 18.09 12.56
N VAL A 178 -3.06 18.58 12.79
CA VAL A 178 -2.49 19.75 12.10
C VAL A 178 -1.61 19.35 10.91
N GLY A 179 -1.53 18.05 10.60
CA GLY A 179 -0.82 17.51 9.46
C GLY A 179 0.67 17.26 9.69
N ARG A 180 1.16 17.32 10.93
CA ARG A 180 2.55 17.03 11.27
C ARG A 180 2.80 15.54 11.39
N ASP A 181 4.00 15.14 10.98
CA ASP A 181 4.47 13.78 11.07
C ASP A 181 4.83 13.42 12.52
N LEU A 182 4.33 12.28 12.99
CA LEU A 182 4.65 11.71 14.30
C LEU A 182 6.00 10.96 14.25
N LEU A 183 7.10 11.71 14.20
CA LEU A 183 8.45 11.16 13.98
C LEU A 183 9.07 10.45 15.19
N GLU A 184 8.56 10.71 16.40
CA GLU A 184 9.08 10.13 17.65
C GLU A 184 8.40 8.81 18.03
N GLY A 185 7.40 8.37 17.27
CA GLY A 185 6.66 7.15 17.56
C GLY A 185 6.93 6.02 16.58
N VAL A 186 5.88 5.27 16.26
CA VAL A 186 5.98 4.09 15.38
C VAL A 186 6.16 4.56 13.94
N LEU A 187 7.23 4.09 13.29
CA LEU A 187 7.51 4.29 11.88
C LEU A 187 7.55 2.91 11.22
N LEU A 188 6.83 2.73 10.12
CA LEU A 188 6.81 1.47 9.40
C LEU A 188 7.48 1.61 8.04
N ASP A 189 8.17 0.57 7.62
CA ASP A 189 8.69 0.39 6.26
C ASP A 189 8.89 -1.11 6.04
N LEU A 190 9.41 -1.49 4.88
CA LEU A 190 9.70 -2.87 4.53
C LEU A 190 8.41 -3.68 4.53
N SER A 191 7.47 -3.17 3.74
CA SER A 191 6.35 -3.99 3.31
C SER A 191 6.90 -5.27 2.68
N MET A 192 6.22 -6.39 2.86
CA MET A 192 6.62 -7.60 2.14
C MET A 192 6.35 -7.39 0.65
N LEU A 193 7.42 -7.13 -0.11
CA LEU A 193 7.33 -6.66 -1.48
C LEU A 193 6.77 -7.73 -2.41
N CYS A 194 6.02 -7.29 -3.41
CA CYS A 194 5.55 -8.10 -4.50
C CYS A 194 6.20 -7.62 -5.80
N PRO A 195 7.04 -8.45 -6.45
CA PRO A 195 7.49 -9.80 -6.06
C PRO A 195 8.48 -9.85 -4.85
N PRO A 196 8.64 -11.01 -4.16
CA PRO A 196 8.02 -12.31 -4.42
C PRO A 196 6.71 -12.59 -3.65
N TYR A 197 6.33 -11.76 -2.68
CA TYR A 197 5.16 -12.01 -1.81
C TYR A 197 3.85 -11.44 -2.39
N CYS A 198 3.54 -11.84 -3.62
CA CYS A 198 2.34 -11.40 -4.33
C CYS A 198 1.08 -12.13 -3.85
N ALA A 199 -0.08 -11.49 -4.09
CA ALA A 199 -1.36 -12.19 -4.07
C ALA A 199 -1.47 -13.07 -5.32
N ASP A 200 -2.40 -14.03 -5.29
CA ASP A 200 -2.84 -14.72 -6.50
C ASP A 200 -3.42 -13.72 -7.53
N LEU A 201 -3.49 -14.15 -8.79
CA LEU A 201 -3.97 -13.29 -9.87
C LEU A 201 -5.40 -12.83 -9.61
N ASN A 202 -5.59 -11.52 -9.67
CA ASN A 202 -6.85 -10.84 -9.43
C ASN A 202 -6.92 -9.53 -10.22
N LEU A 203 -8.01 -8.79 -10.03
CA LEU A 203 -8.28 -7.53 -10.72
C LEU A 203 -7.13 -6.48 -10.65
N LEU A 204 -6.39 -6.45 -9.54
CA LEU A 204 -5.36 -5.45 -9.28
C LEU A 204 -3.97 -5.87 -9.74
N ASN A 205 -3.74 -7.13 -10.14
CA ASN A 205 -2.41 -7.61 -10.52
C ASN A 205 -2.39 -8.46 -11.81
N SER A 206 -3.52 -8.66 -12.50
CA SER A 206 -3.61 -9.38 -13.76
C SER A 206 -3.60 -8.46 -15.00
N ALA A 207 -3.35 -9.03 -16.18
CA ALA A 207 -3.23 -8.29 -17.44
C ALA A 207 -4.58 -7.99 -18.13
N GLU A 208 -5.68 -8.61 -17.68
CA GLU A 208 -6.99 -8.54 -18.32
C GLU A 208 -8.09 -8.10 -17.36
N ARG A 209 -9.11 -7.45 -17.92
CA ARG A 209 -10.34 -7.07 -17.25
C ARG A 209 -11.10 -8.35 -16.88
N LEU A 210 -10.70 -9.02 -15.81
CA LEU A 210 -11.40 -10.19 -15.30
C LEU A 210 -12.82 -9.75 -14.90
N SER A 211 -13.83 -10.25 -15.62
CA SER A 211 -15.22 -10.22 -15.16
C SER A 211 -15.27 -10.92 -13.79
N PHE A 212 -15.95 -10.32 -12.80
CA PHE A 212 -16.11 -10.89 -11.47
C PHE A 212 -16.60 -12.34 -11.59
N PRO A 213 -15.80 -13.36 -11.24
CA PRO A 213 -16.33 -14.70 -11.14
C PRO A 213 -17.18 -14.77 -9.88
N GLU A 214 -18.48 -15.09 -10.04
CA GLU A 214 -19.17 -15.88 -9.03
C GLU A 214 -18.31 -17.12 -8.82
N GLU A 215 -17.82 -17.28 -7.59
CA GLU A 215 -17.07 -18.48 -7.16
C GLU A 215 -15.77 -18.77 -7.95
N ALA A 216 -14.72 -17.98 -7.69
CA ALA A 216 -13.37 -18.53 -7.83
C ALA A 216 -13.13 -19.48 -6.64
N GLU A 217 -13.25 -20.79 -6.89
CA GLU A 217 -12.61 -21.81 -6.06
C GLU A 217 -11.17 -21.36 -5.79
N ALA A 218 -10.74 -21.50 -4.53
CA ALA A 218 -9.37 -21.23 -4.12
C ALA A 218 -8.43 -21.94 -5.11
N ALA A 219 -7.77 -21.15 -5.96
CA ALA A 219 -6.86 -21.68 -6.96
C ALA A 219 -5.70 -22.29 -6.19
N ASP A 220 -5.76 -23.61 -6.07
CA ASP A 220 -4.77 -24.42 -5.40
C ASP A 220 -3.39 -24.02 -5.92
N CYS A 221 -2.54 -23.63 -4.98
CA CYS A 221 -1.21 -23.15 -5.24
C CYS A 221 -0.48 -24.27 -6.01
N TRP A 222 -0.21 -24.03 -7.30
CA TRP A 222 0.50 -24.87 -8.28
C TRP A 222 -0.37 -25.63 -9.30
N LYS A 223 -0.51 -25.05 -10.50
CA LYS A 223 -0.33 -25.80 -11.77
C LYS A 223 0.34 -24.94 -12.83
N ARG A 224 1.68 -24.99 -12.89
CA ARG A 224 2.47 -24.96 -14.14
C ARG A 224 3.93 -25.33 -13.82
N SER A 225 4.17 -26.63 -13.81
CA SER A 225 5.48 -27.25 -14.02
C SER A 225 5.24 -28.55 -14.78
N ALA A 226 5.04 -28.41 -16.08
CA ALA A 226 5.29 -29.39 -17.14
C ALA A 226 5.07 -28.67 -18.48
#